data_AF-A0A1S4B8R6-F1
#
_entry.id   AF-A0A1S4B8R6-F1
#
_cell.length_a   1.000
_cell.length_b   1.000
_cell.length_c   1.000
_cell.angle_alpha   90.00
_cell.angle_beta   90.00
_cell.angle_gamma   90.00
#
_symmetry.space_group_name_H-M   'P 1'
#
loop_
_entity.id
_entity.type
_entity.pdbx_description
1 polymer ?
#
loop_
_entity_poly.entity_id
_entity_poly.type
_entity_poly.pdbx_seq_one_letter_code
_entity_poly.pdbx_strand_id
1 'polypeptide(L)'
;MMQMKTKTTGMPPMMNGSSDASEKEWELRPSGMLVQKRNPDCENRPPPPTIRVRVKYHSIYHEINISSQATFGELKKMLTGPTGLHHQDQKLLYKDKERDNKAFLDIAGVKDKSKIVLMEDPISQEKRYLEMRKNAKVEKAAKTISEITLEVDRLARQVSALESIISKGGRVVEKDLINLIELLMNQLVQLDGIIAEGDVKLQRKNQVRRVQKCVETLDVLKIKNSVTTSNGNHITKDQSSPAQQHQRYSNEQASSPVQQEKSVKTKQQQPSKHSSSGSVVITTQWETFDSTPAPLLDHFSSPTTTPSTHAAAVQPRLSWDLL
;
A
#
# COMPACT_ATOMS: atom_id res chain seq x y z
N MET A 1 -28.75 -70.75 40.04
CA MET A 1 -27.40 -70.16 39.97
C MET A 1 -27.47 -68.78 40.62
N MET A 2 -26.57 -68.54 41.58
CA MET A 2 -26.15 -67.27 42.21
C MET A 2 -27.20 -66.29 42.78
N GLN A 3 -27.29 -66.27 44.12
CA GLN A 3 -27.75 -65.13 44.93
C GLN A 3 -26.57 -64.20 45.26
N MET A 4 -26.77 -62.87 45.30
CA MET A 4 -26.01 -61.90 46.14
C MET A 4 -26.90 -60.64 46.34
N LYS A 5 -27.58 -60.47 47.49
CA LYS A 5 -27.24 -59.65 48.69
C LYS A 5 -27.33 -58.12 48.55
N THR A 6 -28.32 -57.53 49.23
CA THR A 6 -28.43 -56.10 49.58
C THR A 6 -27.42 -55.71 50.66
N LYS A 7 -26.80 -54.53 50.55
CA LYS A 7 -26.02 -53.92 51.64
C LYS A 7 -26.14 -52.40 51.64
N THR A 8 -26.85 -51.88 52.65
CA THR A 8 -26.78 -50.49 53.12
C THR A 8 -25.50 -50.32 53.95
N THR A 9 -24.66 -49.34 53.60
CA THR A 9 -23.47 -48.86 54.34
C THR A 9 -23.08 -47.56 53.63
N GLY A 10 -22.90 -46.37 54.19
CA GLY A 10 -22.90 -45.79 55.52
C GLY A 10 -22.37 -44.35 55.31
N MET A 11 -22.92 -43.32 55.97
CA MET A 11 -22.24 -42.02 56.09
C MET A 11 -21.17 -42.13 57.20
N PRO A 12 -20.01 -41.43 57.16
CA PRO A 12 -19.89 -39.98 57.45
C PRO A 12 -18.67 -39.29 56.76
N PRO A 13 -18.15 -38.09 57.15
CA PRO A 13 -18.73 -36.94 57.85
C PRO A 13 -18.66 -35.62 57.03
N MET A 14 -19.34 -34.59 57.53
CA MET A 14 -19.21 -33.20 57.10
C MET A 14 -17.75 -32.72 57.22
N MET A 15 -17.19 -32.17 56.14
CA MET A 15 -16.08 -31.23 56.21
C MET A 15 -16.58 -29.89 55.71
N ASN A 16 -16.57 -28.93 56.63
CA ASN A 16 -16.88 -27.54 56.43
C ASN A 16 -15.89 -26.93 55.43
N GLY A 17 -16.40 -26.39 54.32
CA GLY A 17 -15.56 -25.85 53.25
C GLY A 17 -16.41 -25.05 52.28
N SER A 18 -16.71 -23.82 52.68
CA SER A 18 -17.29 -22.78 51.85
C SER A 18 -16.60 -22.74 50.48
N SER A 19 -17.23 -23.37 49.48
CA SER A 19 -16.83 -23.25 48.09
C SER A 19 -18.12 -23.08 47.32
N ASP A 20 -18.22 -21.88 46.75
CA ASP A 20 -19.16 -21.45 45.73
C ASP A 20 -19.12 -22.42 44.55
N ALA A 21 -19.76 -23.57 44.72
CA ALA A 21 -20.06 -24.48 43.65
C ALA A 21 -21.28 -23.89 42.97
N SER A 22 -21.04 -23.03 41.97
CA SER A 22 -22.07 -22.66 40.99
C SER A 22 -22.81 -23.94 40.65
N GLU A 23 -24.07 -24.04 41.05
CA GLU A 23 -24.92 -25.17 40.74
C GLU A 23 -24.93 -25.29 39.21
N LYS A 24 -24.14 -26.22 38.67
CA LYS A 24 -24.13 -26.51 37.23
C LYS A 24 -25.43 -27.23 36.95
N GLU A 25 -26.47 -26.44 36.78
CA GLU A 25 -27.81 -26.87 36.45
C GLU A 25 -27.77 -27.49 35.05
N TRP A 26 -27.83 -28.81 34.99
CA TRP A 26 -27.90 -29.54 33.73
C TRP A 26 -29.33 -29.50 33.20
N GLU A 27 -29.52 -29.11 31.94
CA GLU A 27 -30.82 -29.15 31.29
C GLU A 27 -30.94 -30.41 30.42
N LEU A 28 -32.09 -31.09 30.52
CA LEU A 28 -32.43 -32.21 29.65
C LEU A 28 -33.08 -31.69 28.38
N ARG A 29 -32.46 -31.95 27.23
CA ARG A 29 -33.06 -31.63 25.92
C ARG A 29 -34.11 -32.68 25.55
N PRO A 30 -35.09 -32.36 24.68
CA PRO A 30 -36.15 -33.30 24.27
C PRO A 30 -35.67 -34.64 23.70
N SER A 31 -34.39 -34.74 23.30
CA SER A 31 -33.74 -35.99 22.86
C SER A 31 -33.08 -36.79 24.00
N GLY A 32 -33.30 -36.44 25.26
CA GLY A 32 -32.77 -37.14 26.44
C GLY A 32 -31.30 -36.83 26.80
N MET A 33 -30.67 -35.88 26.12
CA MET A 33 -29.28 -35.48 26.38
C MET A 33 -29.22 -34.41 27.47
N LEU A 34 -28.47 -34.65 28.55
CA LEU A 34 -28.13 -33.61 29.52
C LEU A 34 -27.06 -32.70 28.94
N VAL A 35 -27.38 -31.42 28.79
CA VAL A 35 -26.41 -30.39 28.40
C VAL A 35 -26.32 -29.35 29.51
N GLN A 36 -25.11 -28.84 29.74
CA GLN A 36 -24.88 -27.83 30.78
C GLN A 36 -25.61 -26.55 30.37
N LYS A 37 -26.47 -25.97 31.23
CA LYS A 37 -27.06 -24.64 30.98
C LYS A 37 -25.93 -23.65 30.71
N ARG A 38 -26.10 -22.82 29.67
CA ARG A 38 -25.24 -21.63 29.49
C ARG A 38 -25.58 -20.67 30.63
N ASN A 39 -24.59 -20.32 31.44
CA ASN A 39 -24.75 -19.40 32.56
C ASN A 39 -25.41 -18.09 32.07
N PRO A 40 -26.60 -17.71 32.56
CA PRO A 40 -27.21 -16.42 32.26
C PRO A 40 -26.43 -15.24 32.90
N ASP A 41 -25.46 -15.53 33.77
CA ASP A 41 -24.55 -14.52 34.36
C ASP A 41 -23.62 -13.85 33.34
N CYS A 42 -23.55 -14.32 32.09
CA CYS A 42 -22.85 -13.59 31.05
C CYS A 42 -23.55 -12.28 30.64
N GLU A 43 -24.85 -12.13 30.88
CA GLU A 43 -25.59 -10.89 30.60
C GLU A 43 -25.61 -9.90 31.78
N ASN A 44 -25.27 -10.36 33.00
CA ASN A 44 -25.20 -9.55 34.22
C ASN A 44 -23.76 -9.33 34.71
N ARG A 45 -22.77 -9.33 33.82
CA ARG A 45 -21.41 -8.91 34.21
C ARG A 45 -21.45 -7.40 34.46
N PRO A 46 -21.16 -6.90 35.68
CA PRO A 46 -21.07 -5.47 35.91
C PRO A 46 -20.04 -4.88 34.93
N PRO A 47 -20.32 -3.70 34.34
CA PRO A 47 -19.41 -3.09 33.38
C PRO A 47 -18.00 -2.99 33.97
N PRO A 48 -16.94 -3.21 33.17
CA PRO A 48 -15.57 -3.20 33.66
C PRO A 48 -15.31 -1.93 34.49
N PRO A 49 -14.68 -2.04 35.68
CA PRO A 49 -14.46 -0.89 36.54
C PRO A 49 -13.71 0.20 35.79
N THR A 50 -14.27 1.41 35.78
CA THR A 50 -13.59 2.59 35.25
C THR A 50 -12.57 3.08 36.27
N ILE A 51 -11.34 3.27 35.79
CA ILE A 51 -10.22 3.78 36.58
C ILE A 51 -9.83 5.16 36.05
N ARG A 52 -9.34 6.01 36.94
CA ARG A 52 -8.81 7.33 36.59
C ARG A 52 -7.31 7.25 36.49
N VAL A 53 -6.77 7.62 35.35
CA VAL A 53 -5.34 7.57 35.08
C VAL A 53 -4.82 9.00 34.95
N ARG A 54 -3.79 9.34 35.72
CA ARG A 54 -3.15 10.67 35.68
C ARG A 54 -1.94 10.60 34.76
N VAL A 55 -2.07 11.20 33.59
CA VAL A 55 -1.03 11.22 32.57
C VAL A 55 -0.30 12.55 32.64
N LYS A 56 0.99 12.51 33.01
CA LYS A 56 1.87 13.67 33.00
C LYS A 56 2.36 13.88 31.57
N TYR A 57 2.07 15.05 31.00
CA TYR A 57 2.61 15.49 29.72
C TYR A 57 3.27 16.86 29.92
N HIS A 58 4.56 16.97 29.61
CA HIS A 58 5.37 18.15 29.95
C HIS A 58 5.26 18.51 31.45
N SER A 59 4.59 19.60 31.78
CA SER A 59 4.36 20.09 33.15
C SER A 59 2.89 19.95 33.60
N ILE A 60 2.02 19.40 32.74
CA ILE A 60 0.58 19.30 32.96
C ILE A 60 0.20 17.85 33.27
N TYR A 61 -0.81 17.66 34.12
CA TYR A 61 -1.41 16.36 34.38
C TYR A 61 -2.81 16.32 33.75
N HIS A 62 -3.03 15.35 32.87
CA HIS A 62 -4.33 15.05 32.31
C HIS A 62 -4.94 13.86 33.05
N GLU A 63 -6.13 14.02 33.61
CA GLU A 63 -6.87 12.93 34.23
C GLU A 63 -7.81 12.31 33.19
N ILE A 64 -7.63 11.02 32.92
CA ILE A 64 -8.40 10.28 31.92
C ILE A 64 -9.17 9.16 32.60
N ASN A 65 -10.48 9.09 32.33
CA ASN A 65 -11.35 8.01 32.79
C ASN A 65 -11.37 6.91 31.73
N ILE A 66 -10.88 5.71 32.07
CA ILE A 66 -10.77 4.59 31.14
C ILE A 66 -11.14 3.28 31.83
N SER A 67 -11.59 2.28 31.06
CA SER A 67 -11.81 0.93 31.59
C SER A 67 -10.50 0.33 32.12
N SER A 68 -10.56 -0.38 33.25
CA SER A 68 -9.43 -1.17 33.77
C SER A 68 -8.94 -2.24 32.79
N GLN A 69 -9.85 -2.79 31.97
CA GLN A 69 -9.56 -3.78 30.94
C GLN A 69 -9.19 -3.16 29.58
N ALA A 70 -9.00 -1.84 29.51
CA ALA A 70 -8.57 -1.17 28.29
C ALA A 70 -7.09 -1.44 27.99
N THR A 71 -6.72 -1.21 26.73
CA THR A 71 -5.32 -1.26 26.29
C THR A 71 -4.62 0.09 26.40
N PHE A 72 -3.28 0.10 26.46
CA PHE A 72 -2.52 1.35 26.34
C PHE A 72 -2.77 2.05 25.00
N GLY A 73 -3.09 1.31 23.94
CA GLY A 73 -3.48 1.88 22.64
C GLY A 73 -4.78 2.70 22.71
N GLU A 74 -5.77 2.26 23.49
CA GLU A 74 -6.98 3.03 23.76
C GLU A 74 -6.68 4.28 24.60
N LEU A 75 -5.83 4.16 25.63
CA LEU A 75 -5.39 5.31 26.41
C LEU A 75 -4.69 6.35 25.53
N LYS A 76 -3.81 5.92 24.61
CA LYS A 76 -3.15 6.83 23.66
C LYS A 76 -4.15 7.57 22.77
N LYS A 77 -5.19 6.89 22.30
CA LYS A 77 -6.27 7.52 21.51
C LYS A 77 -7.03 8.57 22.31
N MET A 78 -7.36 8.28 23.57
CA MET A 78 -8.03 9.26 24.45
C MET A 78 -7.15 10.46 24.75
N LEU A 79 -5.82 10.28 24.81
CA LEU A 79 -4.86 11.36 25.02
C LEU A 79 -4.65 12.26 23.80
N THR A 80 -5.01 11.81 22.59
CA THR A 80 -4.88 12.62 21.38
C THR A 80 -5.69 13.92 21.45
N GLY A 81 -6.87 13.91 22.08
CA GLY A 81 -7.66 15.12 22.31
C GLY A 81 -6.96 16.16 23.19
N PRO A 82 -6.66 15.85 24.47
CA PRO A 82 -6.07 16.82 25.40
C PRO A 82 -4.61 17.19 25.11
N THR A 83 -3.84 16.32 24.45
CA THR A 83 -2.40 16.57 24.20
C THR A 83 -2.12 17.04 22.77
N GLY A 84 -3.06 16.87 21.84
CA GLY A 84 -2.87 17.12 20.41
C GLY A 84 -1.95 16.11 19.71
N LEU A 85 -1.29 15.21 20.44
CA LEU A 85 -0.37 14.23 19.87
C LEU A 85 -1.13 13.06 19.26
N HIS A 86 -0.72 12.64 18.07
CA HIS A 86 -1.28 11.45 17.45
C HIS A 86 -0.88 10.19 18.23
N HIS A 87 -1.79 9.23 18.32
CA HIS A 87 -1.58 7.99 19.09
C HIS A 87 -0.31 7.18 18.73
N GLN A 88 0.26 7.34 17.53
CA GLN A 88 1.49 6.67 17.11
C GLN A 88 2.75 7.41 17.59
N ASP A 89 2.67 8.71 17.84
CA ASP A 89 3.79 9.55 18.30
C ASP A 89 3.90 9.56 19.83
N GLN A 90 2.91 8.95 20.51
CA GLN A 90 2.83 8.91 21.95
C GLN A 90 3.60 7.72 22.52
N LYS A 91 4.55 8.01 23.41
CA LYS A 91 5.29 7.03 24.20
C LYS A 91 4.85 7.09 25.66
N LEU A 92 4.18 6.03 26.14
CA LEU A 92 3.68 5.93 27.50
C LEU A 92 4.64 5.14 28.38
N LEU A 93 5.02 5.74 29.51
CA LEU A 93 5.87 5.14 30.54
C LEU A 93 5.07 4.94 31.82
N TYR A 94 4.99 3.68 32.27
CA TYR A 94 4.40 3.32 33.56
C TYR A 94 5.43 2.58 34.40
N LYS A 95 5.78 3.14 35.57
CA LYS A 95 6.91 2.70 36.41
C LYS A 95 8.22 2.66 35.64
N ASP A 96 8.52 3.75 34.92
CA ASP A 96 9.73 3.93 34.09
C ASP A 96 9.93 2.88 32.98
N LYS A 97 8.89 2.09 32.70
CA LYS A 97 8.86 1.12 31.62
C LYS A 97 7.94 1.60 30.51
N GLU A 98 8.46 1.59 29.29
CA GLU A 98 7.68 1.82 28.09
C GLU A 98 6.63 0.72 27.93
N ARG A 99 5.43 1.13 27.50
CA ARG A 99 4.27 0.24 27.36
C ARG A 99 3.82 0.15 25.91
N ASP A 100 3.66 -1.09 25.46
CA ASP A 100 3.16 -1.41 24.11
C ASP A 100 1.66 -1.12 23.98
N ASN A 101 1.23 -0.80 22.77
CA ASN A 101 -0.15 -0.47 22.44
C ASN A 101 -1.12 -1.63 22.71
N LYS A 102 -0.67 -2.88 22.57
CA LYS A 102 -1.50 -4.08 22.78
C LYS A 102 -1.56 -4.54 24.24
N ALA A 103 -0.71 -3.97 25.11
CA ALA A 103 -0.73 -4.31 26.52
C ALA A 103 -1.99 -3.76 27.21
N PHE A 104 -2.56 -4.54 28.12
CA PHE A 104 -3.71 -4.13 28.93
C PHE A 104 -3.26 -3.38 30.19
N LEU A 105 -4.07 -2.41 30.61
CA LEU A 105 -3.78 -1.57 31.78
C LEU A 105 -3.76 -2.38 33.09
N ASP A 106 -4.76 -3.24 33.30
CA ASP A 106 -4.87 -4.13 34.45
C ASP A 106 -3.68 -5.12 34.56
N ILE A 107 -3.31 -5.78 33.47
CA ILE A 107 -2.17 -6.71 33.41
C ILE A 107 -0.85 -5.98 33.68
N ALA A 108 -0.72 -4.73 33.20
CA ALA A 108 0.43 -3.89 33.50
C ALA A 108 0.49 -3.41 34.95
N GLY A 109 -0.57 -3.62 35.74
CA GLY A 109 -0.70 -3.21 37.13
C GLY A 109 -1.20 -1.79 37.33
N VAL A 110 -1.80 -1.17 36.30
CA VAL A 110 -2.38 0.17 36.38
C VAL A 110 -3.69 0.11 37.17
N LYS A 111 -3.75 0.87 38.26
CA LYS A 111 -4.91 1.01 39.16
C LYS A 111 -5.50 2.42 39.13
N ASP A 112 -6.59 2.68 39.86
CA ASP A 112 -7.13 4.04 40.03
C ASP A 112 -6.06 5.01 40.54
N LYS A 113 -6.04 6.22 39.97
CA LYS A 113 -5.09 7.33 40.20
C LYS A 113 -3.63 7.01 39.88
N SER A 114 -3.36 5.93 39.15
CA SER A 114 -2.00 5.62 38.70
C SER A 114 -1.42 6.75 37.85
N LYS A 115 -0.12 7.01 38.05
CA LYS A 115 0.62 8.02 37.29
C LYS A 115 1.32 7.37 36.11
N ILE A 116 1.12 7.95 34.93
CA ILE A 116 1.78 7.56 33.68
C ILE A 116 2.46 8.80 33.12
N VAL A 117 3.64 8.64 32.52
CA VAL A 117 4.33 9.74 31.86
C VAL A 117 4.16 9.56 30.34
N LEU A 118 3.66 10.58 29.68
CA LEU A 118 3.61 10.66 28.24
C LEU A 118 4.82 11.45 27.74
N MET A 119 5.55 10.86 26.80
CA MET A 119 6.61 11.51 26.04
C MET A 119 6.24 11.47 24.55
N GLU A 120 6.74 12.46 23.81
CA GLU A 120 6.70 12.45 22.36
C GLU A 120 7.86 11.61 21.81
N ASP A 121 7.58 10.79 20.82
CA ASP A 121 8.59 10.06 20.06
C ASP A 121 8.86 10.77 18.72
N PRO A 122 9.96 11.55 18.62
CA PRO A 122 10.27 12.31 17.40
C PRO A 122 10.51 11.39 16.19
N ILE A 123 10.96 10.14 16.41
CA ILE A 123 11.20 9.17 15.33
C ILE A 123 9.87 8.72 14.73
N SER A 124 8.87 8.45 15.58
CA SER A 124 7.53 8.09 15.14
C SER A 124 6.83 9.24 14.41
N GLN A 125 7.00 10.46 14.91
CA GLN A 125 6.48 11.66 14.26
C GLN A 125 7.06 11.85 12.85
N GLU A 126 8.38 11.79 12.70
CA GLU A 126 9.05 11.91 11.40
C GLU A 126 8.61 10.79 10.43
N LYS A 127 8.55 9.54 10.92
CA LYS A 127 8.07 8.40 10.13
C LYS A 127 6.66 8.64 9.59
N ARG A 128 5.76 9.18 10.41
CA ARG A 128 4.39 9.50 9.99
C ARG A 128 4.37 10.63 8.97
N TYR A 129 5.16 11.69 9.15
CA TYR A 129 5.23 12.77 8.17
C TYR A 129 5.74 12.30 6.81
N LEU A 130 6.75 11.43 6.81
CA LEU A 130 7.27 10.82 5.59
C LEU A 130 6.21 9.95 4.91
N GLU A 131 5.49 9.14 5.68
CA GLU A 131 4.41 8.28 5.17
C GLU A 131 3.25 9.11 4.62
N MET A 132 2.84 10.17 5.32
CA MET A 132 1.81 11.11 4.86
C MET A 132 2.21 11.75 3.53
N ARG A 133 3.48 12.13 3.37
CA ARG A 133 3.99 12.70 2.12
C ARG A 133 4.00 11.69 0.97
N LYS A 134 4.30 10.41 1.24
CA LYS A 134 4.19 9.34 0.24
C LYS A 134 2.74 9.11 -0.16
N ASN A 135 1.83 9.00 0.81
CA ASN A 135 0.41 8.80 0.58
C ASN A 135 -0.19 9.96 -0.23
N ALA A 136 0.16 11.21 0.07
CA ALA A 136 -0.28 12.37 -0.69
C ALA A 136 0.20 12.32 -2.16
N LYS A 137 1.41 11.82 -2.44
CA LYS A 137 1.89 11.63 -3.82
C LYS A 137 1.09 10.55 -4.55
N VAL A 138 0.85 9.42 -3.88
CA VAL A 138 0.04 8.31 -4.43
C VAL A 138 -1.38 8.77 -4.71
N GLU A 139 -2.00 9.49 -3.78
CA GLU A 139 -3.35 10.03 -3.92
C GLU A 139 -3.43 11.07 -5.05
N LYS A 140 -2.44 11.97 -5.15
CA LYS A 140 -2.34 12.91 -6.27
C LYS A 140 -2.27 12.17 -7.62
N ALA A 141 -1.43 11.14 -7.72
CA ALA A 141 -1.33 10.33 -8.94
C ALA A 141 -2.65 9.61 -9.26
N ALA A 142 -3.31 9.02 -8.26
CA ALA A 142 -4.60 8.37 -8.41
C ALA A 142 -5.70 9.35 -8.88
N LYS A 143 -5.71 10.57 -8.33
CA LYS A 143 -6.63 11.64 -8.74
C LYS A 143 -6.43 12.02 -10.20
N THR A 144 -5.18 12.27 -10.63
CA THR A 144 -4.87 12.58 -12.03
C THR A 144 -5.25 11.43 -12.98
N ILE A 145 -4.99 10.17 -12.60
CA ILE A 145 -5.42 9.01 -13.39
C ILE A 145 -6.94 8.94 -13.50
N SER A 146 -7.66 9.26 -12.42
CA SER A 146 -9.13 9.28 -12.42
C SER A 146 -9.68 10.35 -13.36
N GLU A 147 -9.07 11.53 -13.38
CA GLU A 147 -9.41 12.61 -14.31
C GLU A 147 -9.16 12.19 -15.77
N ILE A 148 -8.00 11.61 -16.07
CA ILE A 148 -7.70 11.06 -17.40
C ILE A 148 -8.69 9.95 -17.76
N THR A 149 -9.08 9.10 -16.80
CA THR A 149 -10.05 8.02 -17.05
C THR A 149 -11.37 8.58 -17.56
N LEU A 150 -11.88 9.65 -16.95
CA LEU A 150 -13.12 10.29 -17.38
C LEU A 150 -13.00 10.87 -18.80
N GLU A 151 -11.86 11.46 -19.11
CA GLU A 151 -11.61 12.01 -20.44
C GLU A 151 -11.48 10.91 -21.50
N VAL A 152 -10.78 9.82 -21.19
CA VAL A 152 -10.69 8.64 -22.04
C VAL A 152 -12.06 8.02 -22.28
N ASP A 153 -12.93 7.95 -21.27
CA ASP A 153 -14.31 7.45 -21.43
C ASP A 153 -15.13 8.35 -22.37
N ARG A 154 -14.95 9.67 -22.25
CA ARG A 154 -15.60 10.65 -23.14
C ARG A 154 -15.13 10.49 -24.58
N LEU A 155 -13.81 10.39 -24.81
CA LEU A 155 -13.21 10.18 -26.12
C LEU A 155 -13.64 8.83 -26.72
N ALA A 156 -13.63 7.76 -25.94
CA ALA A 156 -14.06 6.43 -26.38
C ALA A 156 -15.51 6.42 -26.88
N ARG A 157 -16.42 7.16 -26.22
CA ARG A 157 -17.80 7.33 -26.73
C ARG A 157 -17.85 8.02 -28.09
N GLN A 158 -17.00 9.02 -28.33
CA GLN A 158 -16.89 9.67 -29.64
C GLN A 158 -16.35 8.67 -30.68
N VAL A 159 -15.34 7.87 -30.33
CA VAL A 159 -14.82 6.80 -31.22
C VAL A 159 -15.94 5.84 -31.61
N SER A 160 -16.74 5.33 -30.66
CA SER A 160 -17.87 4.44 -30.94
C SER A 160 -18.94 5.10 -31.83
N ALA A 161 -19.21 6.39 -31.65
CA ALA A 161 -20.15 7.10 -32.50
C ALA A 161 -19.66 7.19 -33.96
N LEU A 162 -18.39 7.54 -34.17
CA LEU A 162 -17.78 7.59 -35.50
C LEU A 162 -17.70 6.20 -36.13
N GLU A 163 -17.36 5.18 -35.34
CA GLU A 163 -17.34 3.77 -35.76
C GLU A 163 -18.71 3.34 -36.30
N SER A 164 -19.79 3.68 -35.59
CA SER A 164 -21.16 3.38 -36.01
C SER A 164 -21.53 4.09 -37.32
N ILE A 165 -21.17 5.38 -37.47
CA ILE A 165 -21.47 6.15 -38.68
C ILE A 165 -20.75 5.53 -39.89
N ILE A 166 -19.44 5.29 -39.78
CA ILE A 166 -18.61 4.74 -40.86
C ILE A 166 -19.02 3.30 -41.18
N SER A 167 -19.43 2.52 -40.17
CA SER A 167 -19.89 1.15 -40.38
C SER A 167 -21.23 1.05 -41.08
N LYS A 168 -22.08 2.09 -40.98
CA LYS A 168 -23.30 2.23 -41.77
C LYS A 168 -23.05 2.83 -43.17
N GLY A 169 -21.79 3.04 -43.56
CA GLY A 169 -21.40 3.66 -44.83
C GLY A 169 -21.49 5.19 -44.83
N GLY A 170 -21.75 5.81 -43.67
CA GLY A 170 -21.71 7.26 -43.50
C GLY A 170 -20.28 7.79 -43.61
N ARG A 171 -20.17 9.08 -43.94
CA ARG A 171 -18.88 9.75 -44.16
C ARG A 171 -18.57 10.70 -43.00
N VAL A 172 -17.36 10.60 -42.48
CA VAL A 172 -16.86 11.45 -41.40
C VAL A 172 -15.75 12.34 -41.95
N VAL A 173 -15.68 13.58 -41.48
CA VAL A 173 -14.61 14.51 -41.89
C VAL A 173 -13.27 13.99 -41.37
N GLU A 174 -12.26 13.87 -42.23
CA GLU A 174 -10.95 13.31 -41.83
C GLU A 174 -10.30 14.12 -40.69
N LYS A 175 -10.50 15.44 -40.68
CA LYS A 175 -10.06 16.32 -39.59
C LYS A 175 -10.59 15.88 -38.23
N ASP A 176 -11.83 15.40 -38.14
CA ASP A 176 -12.43 14.99 -36.87
C ASP A 176 -11.79 13.69 -36.34
N LEU A 177 -11.42 12.77 -37.24
CA LEU A 177 -10.67 11.56 -36.88
C LEU A 177 -9.26 11.91 -36.40
N ILE A 178 -8.56 12.81 -37.10
CA ILE A 178 -7.21 13.26 -36.72
C ILE A 178 -7.23 13.95 -35.36
N ASN A 179 -8.16 14.88 -35.14
CA ASN A 179 -8.30 15.58 -33.86
C ASN A 179 -8.55 14.59 -32.70
N LEU A 180 -9.35 13.55 -32.93
CA LEU A 180 -9.66 12.55 -31.90
C LEU A 180 -8.44 11.67 -31.57
N ILE A 181 -7.63 11.32 -32.58
CA ILE A 181 -6.35 10.63 -32.38
C ILE A 181 -5.40 11.52 -31.58
N GLU A 182 -5.26 12.80 -31.93
CA GLU A 182 -4.40 13.75 -31.21
C GLU A 182 -4.80 13.88 -29.73
N LEU A 183 -6.11 14.01 -29.45
CA LEU A 183 -6.62 14.05 -28.08
C LEU A 183 -6.29 12.78 -27.29
N LEU A 184 -6.44 11.59 -27.90
CA LEU A 184 -6.09 10.32 -27.27
C LEU A 184 -4.57 10.20 -27.04
N MET A 185 -3.74 10.62 -28.00
CA MET A 185 -2.29 10.63 -27.86
C MET A 185 -1.83 11.58 -26.74
N ASN A 186 -2.48 12.74 -26.59
CA ASN A 186 -2.24 13.64 -25.47
C ASN A 186 -2.54 12.97 -24.11
N GLN A 187 -3.62 12.19 -24.01
CA GLN A 187 -3.92 11.42 -22.80
C GLN A 187 -2.85 10.35 -22.52
N LEU A 188 -2.29 9.69 -23.55
CA LEU A 188 -1.18 8.73 -23.39
C LEU A 188 0.07 9.41 -22.82
N VAL A 189 0.47 10.55 -23.38
CA VAL A 189 1.63 11.31 -22.90
C VAL A 189 1.44 11.74 -21.45
N GLN A 190 0.23 12.17 -21.08
CA GLN A 190 -0.09 12.49 -19.69
C GLN A 190 0.01 11.27 -18.77
N LEU A 191 -0.50 10.11 -19.19
CA LEU A 191 -0.38 8.87 -18.41
C LEU A 191 1.08 8.46 -18.20
N ASP A 192 1.94 8.61 -19.22
CA ASP A 192 3.36 8.27 -19.12
C ASP A 192 4.13 9.19 -18.17
N GLY A 193 3.71 10.45 -18.04
CA GLY A 193 4.27 11.41 -17.08
C GLY A 193 3.93 11.11 -15.62
N ILE A 194 2.96 10.23 -15.32
CA ILE A 194 2.52 9.97 -13.95
C ILE A 194 3.41 8.92 -13.29
N ILE A 195 4.20 9.32 -12.30
CA ILE A 195 4.96 8.40 -11.46
C ILE A 195 3.98 7.78 -10.43
N ALA A 196 3.78 6.47 -10.49
CA ALA A 196 2.87 5.72 -9.62
C ALA A 196 3.45 4.35 -9.23
N GLU A 197 3.09 3.88 -8.04
CA GLU A 197 3.48 2.59 -7.47
C GLU A 197 2.26 1.76 -7.10
N GLY A 198 2.45 0.45 -6.84
CA GLY A 198 1.39 -0.48 -6.43
C GLY A 198 0.18 -0.50 -7.37
N ASP A 199 -1.01 -0.41 -6.79
CA ASP A 199 -2.28 -0.48 -7.52
C ASP A 199 -2.50 0.69 -8.46
N VAL A 200 -2.02 1.89 -8.11
CA VAL A 200 -2.13 3.10 -8.95
C VAL A 200 -1.33 2.92 -10.25
N LYS A 201 -0.19 2.22 -10.19
CA LYS A 201 0.57 1.83 -11.40
C LYS A 201 -0.21 0.87 -12.28
N LEU A 202 -0.97 -0.05 -11.68
CA LEU A 202 -1.82 -0.98 -12.42
C LEU A 202 -2.98 -0.24 -13.09
N GLN A 203 -3.63 0.70 -12.38
CA GLN A 203 -4.67 1.58 -12.96
C GLN A 203 -4.14 2.36 -14.16
N ARG A 204 -2.96 3.00 -14.03
CA ARG A 204 -2.28 3.69 -15.13
C ARG A 204 -2.10 2.77 -16.35
N LYS A 205 -1.57 1.56 -16.15
CA LYS A 205 -1.37 0.57 -17.22
C LYS A 205 -2.68 0.14 -17.90
N ASN A 206 -3.76 0.01 -17.12
CA ASN A 206 -5.07 -0.32 -17.67
C ASN A 206 -5.58 0.83 -18.57
N GLN A 207 -5.42 2.09 -18.15
CA GLN A 207 -5.82 3.22 -18.99
C GLN A 207 -4.98 3.34 -20.26
N VAL A 208 -3.66 3.13 -20.19
CA VAL A 208 -2.81 3.10 -21.38
C VAL A 208 -3.33 2.07 -22.41
N ARG A 209 -3.66 0.85 -21.97
CA ARG A 209 -4.24 -0.18 -22.85
C ARG A 209 -5.58 0.25 -23.45
N ARG A 210 -6.43 0.92 -22.69
CA ARG A 210 -7.73 1.42 -23.18
C ARG A 210 -7.56 2.49 -24.25
N VAL A 211 -6.62 3.42 -24.04
CA VAL A 211 -6.35 4.48 -25.02
C VAL A 211 -5.76 3.88 -26.29
N GLN A 212 -4.77 2.99 -26.18
CA GLN A 212 -4.18 2.30 -27.34
C GLN A 212 -5.24 1.59 -28.18
N LYS A 213 -6.16 0.86 -27.54
CA LYS A 213 -7.27 0.22 -28.24
C LYS A 213 -8.16 1.22 -28.99
N CYS A 214 -8.44 2.38 -28.40
CA CYS A 214 -9.23 3.42 -29.07
C CYS A 214 -8.51 4.00 -30.29
N VAL A 215 -7.18 4.21 -30.18
CA VAL A 215 -6.34 4.69 -31.28
C VAL A 215 -6.31 3.67 -32.42
N GLU A 216 -6.09 2.39 -32.11
CA GLU A 216 -6.12 1.30 -33.11
C GLU A 216 -7.47 1.25 -33.86
N THR A 217 -8.59 1.40 -33.15
CA THR A 217 -9.92 1.50 -33.79
C THR A 217 -9.99 2.70 -34.73
N LEU A 218 -9.51 3.88 -34.31
CA LEU A 218 -9.53 5.08 -35.16
C LEU A 218 -8.65 4.95 -36.41
N ASP A 219 -7.49 4.28 -36.32
CA ASP A 219 -6.63 4.04 -37.47
C ASP A 219 -7.34 3.15 -38.52
N VAL A 220 -8.03 2.11 -38.07
CA VAL A 220 -8.87 1.27 -38.94
C VAL A 220 -10.01 2.09 -39.56
N LEU A 221 -10.66 2.94 -38.77
CA LEU A 221 -11.73 3.81 -39.26
C LEU A 221 -11.23 4.83 -40.28
N LYS A 222 -10.03 5.38 -40.10
CA LYS A 222 -9.39 6.29 -41.05
C LYS A 222 -9.22 5.62 -42.40
N ILE A 223 -8.68 4.40 -42.44
CA ILE A 223 -8.52 3.62 -43.67
C ILE A 223 -9.89 3.33 -44.31
N LYS A 224 -10.86 2.84 -43.53
CA LYS A 224 -12.20 2.49 -44.02
C LYS A 224 -12.91 3.70 -44.63
N ASN A 225 -12.80 4.87 -43.99
CA ASN A 225 -13.38 6.11 -44.46
C ASN A 225 -12.76 6.55 -45.81
N SER A 226 -11.44 6.39 -45.98
CA SER A 226 -10.74 6.63 -47.27
C SER A 226 -11.16 5.67 -48.38
N VAL A 227 -11.40 4.39 -48.09
CA VAL A 227 -11.85 3.41 -49.11
C VAL A 227 -13.26 3.74 -49.61
N THR A 228 -14.17 4.14 -48.73
CA THR A 228 -15.51 4.62 -49.12
C THR A 228 -15.51 5.93 -49.92
N THR A 229 -14.39 6.68 -49.97
CA THR A 229 -14.27 7.85 -50.85
C THR A 229 -13.88 7.49 -52.27
N SER A 230 -13.08 6.44 -52.45
CA SER A 230 -12.57 6.02 -53.75
C SER A 230 -13.61 5.27 -54.60
N ASN A 231 -14.56 4.56 -53.97
CA ASN A 231 -15.59 3.78 -54.69
C ASN A 231 -16.76 4.61 -55.27
N GLY A 232 -16.77 5.93 -55.09
CA GLY A 232 -17.81 6.83 -55.65
C GLY A 232 -17.55 7.30 -57.08
N ASN A 233 -16.36 7.07 -57.64
CA ASN A 233 -16.01 7.48 -59.00
C ASN A 233 -15.75 6.24 -59.88
N HIS A 234 -16.81 5.57 -60.33
CA HIS A 234 -16.70 4.71 -61.52
C HIS A 234 -18.02 4.69 -62.32
N ILE A 235 -18.13 5.60 -63.27
CA ILE A 235 -18.81 5.36 -64.55
C ILE A 235 -17.81 5.68 -65.67
N THR A 236 -17.23 4.60 -66.20
CA THR A 236 -16.68 4.35 -67.55
C THR A 236 -15.80 5.41 -68.23
N LYS A 237 -14.53 5.06 -68.50
CA LYS A 237 -14.11 4.75 -69.89
C LYS A 237 -12.79 3.98 -69.95
N ASP A 238 -12.72 3.20 -71.02
CA ASP A 238 -11.78 2.15 -71.38
C ASP A 238 -10.27 2.44 -71.34
N GLN A 239 -9.54 1.35 -71.06
CA GLN A 239 -8.31 0.89 -71.70
C GLN A 239 -7.17 1.90 -71.92
N SER A 240 -6.09 1.75 -71.16
CA SER A 240 -4.81 1.18 -71.64
C SER A 240 -3.69 1.44 -70.63
N SER A 241 -2.84 0.44 -70.46
CA SER A 241 -1.48 0.54 -69.90
C SER A 241 -0.64 -0.47 -70.71
N PRO A 242 0.69 -0.34 -70.81
CA PRO A 242 1.57 0.44 -69.93
C PRO A 242 2.69 1.21 -70.63
N ALA A 243 3.26 2.23 -69.98
CA ALA A 243 4.63 2.65 -70.27
C ALA A 243 5.30 3.24 -69.02
N GLN A 244 6.39 2.58 -68.61
CA GLN A 244 7.39 3.08 -67.70
C GLN A 244 8.02 4.36 -68.24
N GLN A 245 8.30 5.34 -67.38
CA GLN A 245 9.41 6.26 -67.62
C GLN A 245 10.12 6.61 -66.32
N HIS A 246 11.38 6.15 -66.29
CA HIS A 246 12.43 6.57 -65.39
C HIS A 246 12.61 8.09 -65.42
N GLN A 247 12.87 8.69 -64.25
CA GLN A 247 13.75 9.85 -64.17
C GLN A 247 14.99 9.45 -63.37
N ARG A 248 16.11 9.39 -64.09
CA ARG A 248 17.47 9.24 -63.61
C ARG A 248 18.17 10.57 -63.88
N TYR A 249 18.76 11.18 -62.88
CA TYR A 249 19.95 12.03 -63.04
C TYR A 249 20.96 11.74 -61.93
N SER A 250 22.19 11.48 -62.37
CA SER A 250 23.41 11.04 -61.68
C SER A 250 24.07 12.18 -60.88
N ASN A 251 24.91 11.94 -59.87
CA ASN A 251 26.36 11.60 -59.87
C ASN A 251 26.77 11.42 -58.38
N GLU A 252 27.85 10.77 -57.90
CA GLU A 252 29.02 10.09 -58.45
C GLU A 252 29.66 9.23 -57.32
N GLN A 253 30.16 8.05 -57.72
CA GLN A 253 31.28 7.24 -57.21
C GLN A 253 31.80 7.36 -55.74
N ALA A 254 31.81 6.22 -55.03
CA ALA A 254 33.03 5.61 -54.47
C ALA A 254 32.83 4.11 -54.12
N SER A 255 33.57 3.26 -54.83
CA SER A 255 34.06 1.88 -54.61
C SER A 255 33.84 1.21 -53.23
N SER A 256 33.20 0.03 -53.10
CA SER A 256 33.72 -1.37 -53.24
C SER A 256 33.76 -2.10 -51.86
N PRO A 257 33.83 -3.44 -51.76
CA PRO A 257 32.79 -4.39 -52.20
C PRO A 257 32.53 -5.56 -51.19
N VAL A 258 31.61 -6.46 -51.56
CA VAL A 258 31.61 -7.92 -51.31
C VAL A 258 30.93 -8.51 -50.03
N GLN A 259 29.83 -9.24 -50.34
CA GLN A 259 29.38 -10.58 -49.88
C GLN A 259 29.04 -10.79 -48.38
N GLN A 260 28.03 -11.56 -47.96
CA GLN A 260 27.12 -12.51 -48.61
C GLN A 260 25.95 -12.82 -47.62
N GLU A 261 24.76 -13.11 -48.18
CA GLU A 261 23.88 -14.27 -47.87
C GLU A 261 23.84 -14.83 -46.42
N LYS A 262 22.71 -15.13 -45.76
CA LYS A 262 21.44 -15.76 -46.15
C LYS A 262 20.49 -15.59 -44.93
N SER A 263 19.24 -15.19 -45.12
CA SER A 263 18.06 -16.06 -45.25
C SER A 263 17.71 -16.97 -44.05
N VAL A 264 16.53 -16.68 -43.48
CA VAL A 264 15.38 -17.62 -43.32
C VAL A 264 15.06 -18.21 -41.94
N LYS A 265 13.89 -17.74 -41.45
CA LYS A 265 12.75 -18.41 -40.78
C LYS A 265 12.93 -19.07 -39.40
N THR A 266 12.29 -18.41 -38.42
CA THR A 266 11.07 -18.85 -37.72
C THR A 266 10.72 -20.34 -37.70
N LYS A 267 10.72 -20.94 -36.50
CA LYS A 267 9.56 -21.70 -35.99
C LYS A 267 9.58 -21.88 -34.47
N GLN A 268 8.42 -21.65 -33.87
CA GLN A 268 7.98 -22.03 -32.53
C GLN A 268 8.12 -23.54 -32.26
N GLN A 269 8.39 -23.91 -31.00
CA GLN A 269 7.65 -24.97 -30.33
C GLN A 269 7.72 -24.87 -28.79
N GLN A 270 6.60 -25.27 -28.19
CA GLN A 270 6.25 -25.32 -26.76
C GLN A 270 6.97 -26.44 -25.98
N PRO A 271 6.86 -26.49 -24.64
CA PRO A 271 7.75 -27.25 -23.76
C PRO A 271 7.26 -28.68 -23.47
N SER A 272 8.20 -29.60 -23.21
CA SER A 272 7.92 -30.91 -22.63
C SER A 272 8.84 -31.21 -21.43
N LYS A 273 8.24 -31.82 -20.42
CA LYS A 273 8.79 -32.24 -19.13
C LYS A 273 9.62 -33.52 -19.27
N HIS A 274 10.75 -33.63 -18.57
CA HIS A 274 11.31 -34.91 -18.07
C HIS A 274 12.02 -34.71 -16.72
N SER A 275 11.90 -35.73 -15.85
CA SER A 275 12.28 -35.76 -14.43
C SER A 275 13.76 -36.03 -14.13
N SER A 276 14.15 -35.61 -12.92
CA SER A 276 15.06 -36.25 -11.94
C SER A 276 16.32 -36.98 -12.42
N SER A 277 17.51 -36.55 -11.97
CA SER A 277 18.13 -36.95 -10.68
C SER A 277 19.62 -36.59 -10.71
N GLY A 278 20.15 -35.99 -9.64
CA GLY A 278 21.57 -35.65 -9.56
C GLY A 278 21.90 -34.84 -8.30
N SER A 279 22.18 -35.57 -7.23
CA SER A 279 22.67 -35.09 -5.93
C SER A 279 23.98 -34.29 -6.07
N VAL A 280 24.03 -33.06 -5.57
CA VAL A 280 25.27 -32.43 -5.10
C VAL A 280 24.98 -31.64 -3.82
N VAL A 281 25.54 -32.14 -2.72
CA VAL A 281 25.68 -31.44 -1.44
C VAL A 281 27.01 -30.70 -1.49
N ILE A 282 27.00 -29.37 -1.37
CA ILE A 282 28.18 -28.62 -0.93
C ILE A 282 27.73 -27.71 0.21
N THR A 283 28.04 -28.15 1.42
CA THR A 283 28.11 -27.32 2.61
C THR A 283 29.44 -26.54 2.52
N THR A 284 29.48 -25.26 2.87
CA THR A 284 30.46 -24.68 3.82
C THR A 284 30.16 -23.18 3.99
N GLN A 285 29.66 -22.86 5.19
CA GLN A 285 29.97 -21.71 6.06
C GLN A 285 30.31 -20.35 5.42
N TRP A 286 29.50 -19.33 5.73
CA TRP A 286 29.89 -17.92 5.64
C TRP A 286 30.40 -17.46 7.01
N GLU A 287 31.72 -17.31 7.16
CA GLU A 287 32.34 -16.70 8.34
C GLU A 287 32.41 -15.17 8.24
N THR A 288 31.86 -14.54 9.28
CA THR A 288 32.32 -13.36 10.02
C THR A 288 33.38 -12.45 9.37
N PHE A 289 33.00 -11.20 9.08
CA PHE A 289 33.96 -10.10 8.92
C PHE A 289 34.03 -9.33 10.23
N ASP A 290 35.18 -9.36 10.90
CA ASP A 290 35.51 -8.43 11.98
C ASP A 290 36.95 -7.93 11.85
N SER A 291 37.07 -6.62 12.06
CA SER A 291 38.20 -5.83 12.56
C SER A 291 39.49 -5.61 11.77
N THR A 292 39.84 -4.32 11.79
CA THR A 292 41.10 -3.63 11.51
C THR A 292 42.29 -4.15 12.32
N PRO A 293 43.52 -3.79 11.90
CA PRO A 293 44.41 -2.96 12.75
C PRO A 293 45.23 -1.92 11.93
N ALA A 294 45.27 -0.61 12.28
CA ALA A 294 46.20 0.11 13.19
C ALA A 294 47.66 0.27 12.66
N PRO A 295 48.51 1.16 13.21
CA PRO A 295 48.42 2.63 13.38
C PRO A 295 49.69 3.36 12.86
N LEU A 296 49.66 4.70 12.72
CA LEU A 296 50.89 5.53 12.77
C LEU A 296 50.64 6.83 13.57
N LEU A 297 51.59 7.09 14.46
CA LEU A 297 51.77 8.25 15.34
C LEU A 297 52.12 9.51 14.54
N ASP A 298 51.62 10.68 14.97
CA ASP A 298 52.52 11.70 15.55
C ASP A 298 51.76 12.82 16.30
N HIS A 299 52.36 13.14 17.45
CA HIS A 299 52.22 14.22 18.43
C HIS A 299 51.48 15.52 18.02
N PHE A 300 50.66 16.08 18.93
CA PHE A 300 51.03 17.23 19.79
C PHE A 300 49.93 17.56 20.83
N SER A 301 50.40 18.05 21.97
CA SER A 301 49.76 18.12 23.29
C SER A 301 48.67 19.19 23.47
N SER A 302 47.72 18.90 24.35
CA SER A 302 46.92 19.91 25.07
C SER A 302 47.76 20.64 26.14
N PRO A 303 47.29 21.81 26.61
CA PRO A 303 47.00 21.89 28.04
C PRO A 303 45.68 22.59 28.40
N THR A 304 45.12 22.12 29.50
CA THR A 304 43.98 22.63 30.27
C THR A 304 44.29 23.94 31.00
N THR A 305 43.36 24.91 30.98
CA THR A 305 43.05 25.76 32.16
C THR A 305 41.73 26.55 32.02
N THR A 306 40.85 26.41 33.01
CA THR A 306 39.81 27.41 33.41
C THR A 306 40.46 28.44 34.36
N PRO A 307 40.01 29.72 34.45
CA PRO A 307 38.85 30.07 35.29
C PRO A 307 37.99 31.33 34.91
N SER A 308 36.76 31.33 35.43
CA SER A 308 35.88 32.41 35.94
C SER A 308 35.67 33.78 35.24
N THR A 309 34.39 34.06 34.97
CA THR A 309 33.59 35.28 35.29
C THR A 309 34.00 36.65 34.75
N HIS A 310 33.18 37.26 33.86
CA HIS A 310 32.47 38.54 34.06
C HIS A 310 31.58 38.92 32.85
N ALA A 311 30.57 39.75 33.15
CA ALA A 311 29.46 40.20 32.31
C ALA A 311 29.84 40.99 31.04
N ALA A 312 28.99 40.92 30.00
CA ALA A 312 28.23 42.04 29.46
C ALA A 312 27.59 41.69 28.09
N ALA A 313 26.44 42.32 27.84
CA ALA A 313 25.54 42.16 26.71
C ALA A 313 26.17 42.46 25.35
N VAL A 314 25.77 41.72 24.29
CA VAL A 314 25.44 42.25 22.95
C VAL A 314 24.50 41.26 22.24
N GLN A 315 23.31 41.74 21.86
CA GLN A 315 22.37 41.11 20.93
C GLN A 315 22.84 41.33 19.48
N PRO A 316 22.74 40.36 18.56
CA PRO A 316 22.71 40.66 17.14
C PRO A 316 21.26 40.69 16.63
N ARG A 317 20.82 41.89 16.21
CA ARG A 317 19.66 42.09 15.32
C ARG A 317 19.96 41.42 13.99
N LEU A 318 19.13 40.46 13.58
CA LEU A 318 19.07 39.97 12.20
C LEU A 318 17.81 40.55 11.55
N SER A 319 18.04 41.45 10.59
CA SER A 319 17.03 41.99 9.67
C SER A 319 16.77 40.97 8.58
N TRP A 320 15.52 40.50 8.46
CA TRP A 320 15.04 39.81 7.27
C TRP A 320 14.34 40.83 6.39
N ASP A 321 15.07 41.29 5.37
CA ASP A 321 14.52 41.99 4.22
C ASP A 321 14.86 41.09 3.02
N LEU A 322 13.83 40.54 2.37
CA LEU A 322 13.76 40.25 0.92
C LEU A 322 12.54 39.37 0.58
N LEU A 323 11.67 39.95 -0.24
CA LEU A 323 10.66 39.39 -1.15
C LEU A 323 9.38 38.79 -0.56
#